data_AF-A0A4Y2DLX7-F1
#
_entry.id   AF-A0A4Y2DLX7-F1
#
_cell.length_a   1.000
_cell.length_b   1.000
_cell.length_c   1.000
_cell.angle_alpha   90.00
_cell.angle_beta   90.00
_cell.angle_gamma   90.00
#
_symmetry.space_group_name_H-M   'P 1'
#
loop_
_entity.id
_entity.type
_entity.pdbx_description
1 polymer ?
#
loop_
_entity_poly.entity_id
_entity_poly.type
_entity_poly.pdbx_seq_one_letter_code
_entity_poly.pdbx_strand_id
1 'polypeptide(L)'
;MEDQLIRNTKNKLLHRYLTTTGCIQKWYEGNAWDINDTAHRTLSFVRSMHTRVGNKMATLNDGIVYISQWDMVLSQLSFVGPIVLFRSLVGLHGWTTNGYDAIIHFWRTIGYLLGIEDKYNLCQGNYNQVVAACEKLLHEDYKPVVEKADRVSVAMAKNVTEAMSMVEPSNTWPALATYIYELVGLPCPVDVGIIDNICYSLIHFMMTYLIKFGSVRVSVNKLTRWKLNAGERPFLPFTLYFCYL
;
A
#
# COMPACT_ATOMS: atom_id res chain seq x y z
N MET A 1 15.90 -7.48 -27.54
CA MET A 1 14.42 -7.41 -27.61
C MET A 1 13.79 -7.77 -26.27
N GLU A 2 14.21 -8.87 -25.63
CA GLU A 2 13.76 -9.30 -24.30
C GLU A 2 14.04 -8.28 -23.19
N ASP A 3 15.27 -7.73 -23.12
CA ASP A 3 15.63 -6.69 -22.14
C ASP A 3 14.76 -5.43 -22.23
N GLN A 4 14.34 -5.07 -23.43
CA GLN A 4 13.47 -3.91 -23.67
C GLN A 4 12.04 -4.18 -23.23
N LEU A 5 11.54 -5.40 -23.45
CA LEU A 5 10.22 -5.82 -22.97
C LEU A 5 10.17 -5.88 -21.44
N ILE A 6 11.21 -6.43 -20.80
CA ILE A 6 11.34 -6.47 -19.33
C ILE A 6 11.37 -5.06 -18.77
N ARG A 7 12.20 -4.17 -19.34
CA ARG A 7 12.29 -2.76 -18.93
C ARG A 7 10.94 -2.04 -19.06
N ASN A 8 10.24 -2.23 -20.18
CA ASN A 8 8.92 -1.64 -20.40
C ASN A 8 7.89 -2.13 -19.37
N THR A 9 7.94 -3.42 -19.01
CA THR A 9 7.05 -3.99 -18.00
C THR A 9 7.31 -3.40 -16.61
N LYS A 10 8.58 -3.31 -16.20
CA LYS A 10 8.97 -2.68 -14.93
C LYS A 10 8.56 -1.22 -14.86
N ASN A 11 8.74 -0.45 -15.94
CA ASN A 11 8.31 0.95 -15.99
C ASN A 11 6.79 1.12 -15.85
N LYS A 12 5.99 0.24 -16.49
CA LYS A 12 4.53 0.27 -16.34
C LYS A 12 4.09 -0.04 -14.90
N LEU A 13 4.73 -1.01 -14.26
CA LEU A 13 4.47 -1.34 -12.86
C LEU A 13 4.87 -0.18 -11.95
N LEU A 14 6.08 0.37 -12.13
CA LEU A 14 6.55 1.52 -11.37
C LEU A 14 5.57 2.69 -11.49
N HIS A 15 5.16 3.06 -12.70
CA HIS A 15 4.19 4.12 -12.92
C HIS A 15 2.86 3.86 -12.21
N ARG A 16 2.33 2.64 -12.28
CA ARG A 16 1.09 2.26 -11.59
C ARG A 16 1.20 2.44 -10.07
N TYR A 17 2.28 1.95 -9.46
CA TYR A 17 2.44 1.99 -8.00
C TYR A 17 2.81 3.39 -7.48
N LEU A 18 3.54 4.19 -8.26
CA LEU A 18 3.74 5.62 -7.98
C LEU A 18 2.41 6.38 -8.06
N THR A 19 1.59 6.12 -9.08
CA THR A 19 0.25 6.73 -9.18
C THR A 19 -0.60 6.42 -7.95
N THR A 20 -0.62 5.16 -7.49
CA THR A 20 -1.32 4.77 -6.26
C THR A 20 -0.77 5.51 -5.04
N THR A 21 0.55 5.55 -4.88
CA THR A 21 1.23 6.25 -3.77
C THR A 21 0.86 7.73 -3.76
N GLY A 22 0.92 8.40 -4.91
CA GLY A 22 0.57 9.81 -5.05
C GLY A 22 -0.92 10.09 -4.81
N CYS A 23 -1.83 9.17 -5.13
CA CYS A 23 -3.24 9.29 -4.76
C CYS A 23 -3.41 9.24 -3.25
N ILE A 24 -2.84 8.21 -2.60
CA ILE A 24 -2.94 8.04 -1.14
C ILE A 24 -2.33 9.24 -0.40
N GLN A 25 -1.19 9.75 -0.85
CA GLN A 25 -0.57 10.92 -0.26
C GLN A 25 -1.51 12.14 -0.32
N LYS A 26 -2.18 12.38 -1.45
CA LYS A 26 -3.17 13.46 -1.57
C LYS A 26 -4.33 13.26 -0.58
N TRP A 27 -4.76 12.03 -0.34
CA TRP A 27 -5.83 11.76 0.64
C TRP A 27 -5.41 12.12 2.07
N TYR A 28 -4.15 11.87 2.43
CA TYR A 28 -3.60 12.25 3.73
C TYR A 28 -3.38 13.76 3.91
N GLU A 29 -3.15 14.49 2.81
CA GLU A 29 -2.72 15.89 2.84
C GLU A 29 -3.83 16.89 2.50
N GLY A 30 -4.85 16.46 1.76
CA GLY A 30 -5.95 17.32 1.30
C GLY A 30 -7.27 17.04 2.00
N ASN A 31 -8.30 17.78 1.59
CA ASN A 31 -9.65 17.61 2.10
C ASN A 31 -10.46 16.64 1.20
N ALA A 32 -10.68 15.41 1.68
CA ALA A 32 -11.45 14.40 0.93
C ALA A 32 -12.94 14.75 0.70
N TRP A 33 -13.47 15.73 1.43
CA TRP A 33 -14.86 16.17 1.33
C TRP A 33 -15.06 17.40 0.44
N ASP A 34 -13.99 18.12 0.11
CA ASP A 34 -14.07 19.25 -0.82
C ASP A 34 -13.93 18.75 -2.25
N ILE A 35 -14.99 18.89 -3.04
CA ILE A 35 -15.02 18.45 -4.45
C ILE A 35 -13.95 19.13 -5.31
N ASN A 36 -13.50 20.31 -4.88
CA ASN A 36 -12.48 21.11 -5.55
C ASN A 36 -11.06 20.76 -5.09
N ASP A 37 -10.90 19.90 -4.10
CA ASP A 37 -9.61 19.40 -3.65
C ASP A 37 -9.15 18.21 -4.52
N THR A 38 -7.84 18.12 -4.73
CA THR A 38 -7.20 16.99 -5.41
C THR A 38 -7.42 15.65 -4.68
N ALA A 39 -7.56 15.65 -3.36
CA ALA A 39 -7.88 14.47 -2.56
C ALA A 39 -9.22 13.87 -3.01
N HIS A 40 -10.29 14.68 -3.04
CA HIS A 40 -11.60 14.25 -3.47
C HIS A 40 -11.62 13.79 -4.94
N ARG A 41 -10.98 14.57 -5.83
CA ARG A 41 -10.91 14.22 -7.27
C ARG A 41 -10.23 12.87 -7.49
N THR A 42 -9.13 12.60 -6.79
CA THR A 42 -8.41 11.32 -6.93
C THR A 42 -9.18 10.16 -6.31
N LEU A 43 -9.91 10.35 -5.21
CA LEU A 43 -10.83 9.34 -4.66
C LEU A 43 -11.93 8.98 -5.67
N SER A 44 -12.59 9.98 -6.24
CA SER A 44 -13.63 9.78 -7.26
C SER A 44 -13.09 9.07 -8.49
N PHE A 45 -11.88 9.44 -8.93
CA PHE A 45 -11.19 8.76 -10.01
C PHE A 45 -10.92 7.28 -9.68
N VAL A 46 -10.33 6.97 -8.53
CA VAL A 46 -10.05 5.58 -8.12
C VAL A 46 -11.33 4.76 -7.99
N ARG A 47 -12.40 5.33 -7.44
CA ARG A 47 -13.72 4.67 -7.39
C ARG A 47 -14.22 4.33 -8.80
N SER A 48 -14.18 5.28 -9.72
CA SER A 48 -14.57 5.04 -11.11
C SER A 48 -13.71 3.96 -11.79
N MET A 49 -12.41 3.92 -11.46
CA MET A 49 -11.48 2.92 -11.98
C MET A 49 -11.84 1.52 -11.50
N HIS A 50 -12.14 1.36 -10.20
CA HIS A 50 -12.59 0.10 -9.62
C HIS A 50 -13.88 -0.39 -10.28
N THR A 51 -14.90 0.47 -10.40
CA THR A 51 -16.15 0.14 -11.12
C THR A 51 -15.88 -0.28 -12.55
N ARG A 52 -15.06 0.46 -13.29
CA ARG A 52 -14.75 0.16 -14.69
C ARG A 52 -14.02 -1.17 -14.86
N VAL A 53 -13.05 -1.46 -13.99
CA VAL A 53 -12.33 -2.74 -14.02
C VAL A 53 -13.27 -3.88 -13.65
N GLY A 54 -14.07 -3.75 -12.59
CA GLY A 54 -15.06 -4.76 -12.19
C GLY A 54 -16.03 -5.08 -13.34
N ASN A 55 -16.63 -4.05 -13.96
CA ASN A 55 -17.53 -4.22 -15.10
C ASN A 55 -16.85 -4.85 -16.32
N LYS A 56 -15.61 -4.46 -16.61
CA LYS A 56 -14.85 -5.05 -17.72
C LYS A 56 -14.52 -6.52 -17.46
N MET A 57 -14.14 -6.88 -16.24
CA MET A 57 -13.82 -8.27 -15.91
C MET A 57 -15.08 -9.14 -15.87
N ALA A 58 -16.22 -8.58 -15.48
CA ALA A 58 -17.51 -9.28 -15.53
C ALA A 58 -17.88 -9.77 -16.94
N THR A 59 -17.36 -9.16 -18.02
CA THR A 59 -17.61 -9.64 -19.39
C THR A 59 -16.95 -10.98 -19.71
N LEU A 60 -16.06 -11.49 -18.85
CA LEU A 60 -15.47 -12.82 -18.99
C LEU A 60 -16.51 -13.94 -18.75
N ASN A 61 -17.61 -13.64 -18.05
CA ASN A 61 -18.70 -14.59 -17.77
C ASN A 61 -18.22 -15.90 -17.12
N ASP A 62 -17.19 -15.84 -16.29
CA ASP A 62 -16.61 -16.99 -15.57
C ASP A 62 -17.23 -17.22 -14.18
N GLY A 63 -18.26 -16.44 -13.83
CA GLY A 63 -18.97 -16.53 -12.54
C GLY A 63 -18.24 -15.82 -11.39
N ILE A 64 -17.13 -15.13 -11.64
CA ILE A 64 -16.36 -14.42 -10.62
C ILE A 64 -16.83 -12.97 -10.49
N VAL A 65 -17.08 -12.52 -9.26
CA VAL A 65 -17.37 -11.10 -8.96
C VAL A 65 -16.06 -10.37 -8.70
N TYR A 66 -15.57 -9.64 -9.70
CA TYR A 66 -14.34 -8.86 -9.61
C TYR A 66 -14.55 -7.52 -8.93
N ILE A 67 -13.64 -7.14 -8.02
CA ILE A 67 -13.70 -5.88 -7.27
C ILE A 67 -14.99 -5.81 -6.43
N SER A 68 -15.28 -6.92 -5.75
CA SER A 68 -16.36 -7.06 -4.79
C SER A 68 -16.17 -6.17 -3.56
N GLN A 69 -17.21 -6.02 -2.73
CA GLN A 69 -17.08 -5.38 -1.41
C GLN A 69 -16.00 -6.06 -0.56
N TRP A 70 -15.85 -7.38 -0.68
CA TRP A 70 -14.80 -8.13 -0.01
C TRP A 70 -13.40 -7.75 -0.52
N ASP A 71 -13.19 -7.65 -1.84
CA ASP A 71 -11.90 -7.22 -2.41
C ASP A 71 -11.53 -5.80 -1.95
N MET A 72 -12.52 -4.92 -1.83
CA MET A 72 -12.35 -3.56 -1.32
C MET A 72 -11.96 -3.56 0.17
N VAL A 73 -12.55 -4.44 0.98
CA VAL A 73 -12.19 -4.61 2.40
C VAL A 73 -10.79 -5.17 2.57
N LEU A 74 -10.38 -6.17 1.78
CA LEU A 74 -9.01 -6.69 1.78
C LEU A 74 -7.99 -5.62 1.34
N SER A 75 -8.39 -4.75 0.41
CA SER A 75 -7.59 -3.59 0.01
C SER A 75 -7.45 -2.59 1.16
N GLN A 76 -8.53 -2.31 1.89
CA GLN A 76 -8.50 -1.45 3.08
C GLN A 76 -7.62 -2.05 4.19
N LEU A 77 -7.72 -3.35 4.44
CA LEU A 77 -6.87 -4.11 5.36
C LEU A 77 -5.38 -3.93 5.04
N SER A 78 -5.01 -3.95 3.75
CA SER A 78 -3.61 -3.78 3.34
C SER A 78 -3.02 -2.42 3.71
N PHE A 79 -3.86 -1.38 3.89
CA PHE A 79 -3.41 -0.06 4.34
C PHE A 79 -3.51 0.14 5.85
N VAL A 80 -4.61 -0.28 6.47
CA VAL A 80 -4.88 -0.01 7.91
C VAL A 80 -4.40 -1.13 8.83
N GLY A 81 -4.40 -2.37 8.35
CA GLY A 81 -4.02 -3.55 9.14
C GLY A 81 -2.61 -3.43 9.72
N PRO A 82 -1.57 -3.16 8.91
CA PRO A 82 -0.22 -3.02 9.43
C PRO A 82 -0.07 -1.90 10.46
N ILE A 83 -0.79 -0.80 10.30
CA ILE A 83 -0.79 0.35 11.22
C ILE A 83 -1.29 -0.05 12.62
N VAL A 84 -2.37 -0.82 12.68
CA VAL A 84 -3.00 -1.19 13.96
C VAL A 84 -2.39 -2.42 14.61
N LEU A 85 -1.88 -3.38 13.80
CA LEU A 85 -1.33 -4.66 14.26
C LEU A 85 0.17 -4.61 14.54
N PHE A 86 0.97 -3.91 13.72
CA PHE A 86 2.44 -4.06 13.71
C PHE A 86 3.17 -2.76 14.04
N ARG A 87 2.62 -1.97 14.97
CA ARG A 87 2.99 -0.59 15.29
C ARG A 87 4.50 -0.28 15.20
N SER A 88 5.33 -0.98 15.97
CA SER A 88 6.79 -0.75 16.00
C SER A 88 7.48 -1.19 14.71
N LEU A 89 7.02 -2.27 14.09
CA LEU A 89 7.52 -2.79 12.81
C LEU A 89 7.03 -1.96 11.62
N VAL A 90 6.20 -0.94 11.81
CA VAL A 90 5.88 0.02 10.73
C VAL A 90 6.28 1.45 11.11
N GLY A 91 7.15 1.61 12.11
CA GLY A 91 7.68 2.91 12.52
C GLY A 91 6.68 3.79 13.27
N LEU A 92 5.54 3.25 13.71
CA LEU A 92 4.52 3.97 14.47
C LEU A 92 4.77 3.83 15.96
N HIS A 93 5.70 4.66 16.44
CA HIS A 93 6.09 4.72 17.84
C HIS A 93 5.30 5.78 18.61
N GLY A 94 4.81 5.40 19.79
CA GLY A 94 4.28 6.36 20.77
C GLY A 94 2.98 7.06 20.37
N TRP A 95 2.17 6.46 19.49
CA TRP A 95 0.83 6.97 19.19
C TRP A 95 -0.09 6.83 20.40
N THR A 96 -0.87 7.87 20.66
CA THR A 96 -1.95 7.84 21.65
C THR A 96 -3.17 7.13 21.07
N THR A 97 -4.10 6.71 21.93
CA THR A 97 -5.40 6.15 21.50
C THR A 97 -6.11 7.09 20.52
N ASN A 98 -6.10 8.41 20.77
CA ASN A 98 -6.68 9.40 19.87
C ASN A 98 -6.05 9.39 18.46
N GLY A 99 -4.74 9.15 18.37
CA GLY A 99 -4.06 9.02 17.07
C GLY A 99 -4.55 7.80 16.29
N TYR A 100 -4.79 6.68 16.99
CA TYR A 100 -5.35 5.48 16.38
C TYR A 100 -6.82 5.64 16.01
N ASP A 101 -7.63 6.28 16.86
CA ASP A 101 -9.02 6.57 16.52
C ASP A 101 -9.11 7.51 15.31
N ALA A 102 -8.20 8.49 15.20
CA ALA A 102 -8.13 9.39 14.06
C ALA A 102 -7.78 8.65 12.75
N ILE A 103 -6.77 7.77 12.76
CA ILE A 103 -6.40 7.04 11.53
C ILE A 103 -7.47 6.03 11.12
N ILE A 104 -8.16 5.42 12.09
CA ILE A 104 -9.28 4.51 11.82
C ILE A 104 -10.45 5.29 11.23
N HIS A 105 -10.80 6.43 11.84
CA HIS A 105 -11.87 7.29 11.32
C HIS A 105 -11.56 7.80 9.90
N PHE A 106 -10.29 8.16 9.65
CA PHE A 106 -9.81 8.53 8.33
C PHE A 106 -10.02 7.38 7.33
N TRP A 107 -9.50 6.18 7.61
CA TRP A 107 -9.66 5.05 6.68
C TRP A 107 -11.09 4.55 6.54
N ARG A 108 -11.93 4.72 7.57
CA ARG A 108 -13.38 4.50 7.46
C ARG A 108 -13.98 5.44 6.42
N THR A 109 -13.64 6.72 6.49
CA THR A 109 -14.10 7.75 5.54
C THR A 109 -13.61 7.46 4.13
N ILE A 110 -12.34 7.10 3.97
CA ILE A 110 -11.78 6.72 2.67
C ILE A 110 -12.51 5.50 2.10
N GLY A 111 -12.78 4.47 2.92
CA GLY A 111 -13.56 3.29 2.50
C GLY A 111 -14.96 3.67 2.01
N TYR A 112 -15.68 4.51 2.76
CA TYR A 112 -16.99 5.02 2.37
C TYR A 112 -16.94 5.77 1.02
N LEU A 113 -15.99 6.70 0.88
CA LEU A 113 -15.85 7.50 -0.35
C LEU A 113 -15.50 6.64 -1.57
N LEU A 114 -14.72 5.57 -1.37
CA LEU A 114 -14.41 4.56 -2.40
C LEU A 114 -15.58 3.62 -2.71
N GLY A 115 -16.66 3.66 -1.94
CA GLY A 115 -17.90 2.90 -2.19
C GLY A 115 -18.04 1.61 -1.36
N ILE A 116 -17.26 1.45 -0.28
CA ILE A 116 -17.48 0.37 0.67
C ILE A 116 -18.75 0.67 1.48
N GLU A 117 -19.69 -0.26 1.51
CA GLU A 117 -20.90 -0.10 2.35
C GLU A 117 -20.51 -0.11 3.84
N ASP A 118 -21.15 0.74 4.65
CA ASP A 118 -20.78 0.91 6.07
C ASP A 118 -20.78 -0.40 6.88
N LYS A 119 -21.69 -1.33 6.56
CA LYS A 119 -21.76 -2.66 7.19
C LYS A 119 -20.57 -3.57 6.88
N TYR A 120 -19.82 -3.30 5.81
CA TYR A 120 -18.64 -4.07 5.40
C TYR A 120 -17.32 -3.34 5.71
N ASN A 121 -17.37 -2.04 5.98
CA ASN A 121 -16.18 -1.22 6.21
C ASN A 121 -15.36 -1.73 7.41
N LEU A 122 -14.11 -2.13 7.17
CA LEU A 122 -13.24 -2.72 8.19
C LEU A 122 -12.96 -1.76 9.34
N CYS A 123 -12.92 -0.46 9.04
CA CYS A 123 -12.66 0.59 10.02
C CYS A 123 -13.92 1.04 10.77
N GLN A 124 -15.00 0.25 10.71
CA GLN A 124 -16.22 0.53 11.46
C GLN A 124 -16.06 0.11 12.93
N GLY A 125 -16.25 1.07 13.85
CA GLY A 125 -16.21 0.85 15.29
C GLY A 125 -15.10 1.63 15.98
N ASN A 126 -14.80 1.23 17.23
CA ASN A 126 -13.69 1.78 18.01
C ASN A 126 -12.38 1.02 17.75
N TYR A 127 -11.27 1.54 18.28
CA TYR A 127 -9.94 0.93 18.13
C TYR A 127 -9.90 -0.58 18.37
N ASN A 128 -10.42 -1.05 19.51
CA ASN A 128 -10.34 -2.47 19.89
C ASN A 128 -11.14 -3.37 18.94
N GLN A 129 -12.29 -2.89 18.45
CA GLN A 129 -13.12 -3.63 17.49
C GLN A 129 -12.40 -3.79 16.15
N VAL A 130 -11.76 -2.71 15.67
CA VAL A 130 -11.01 -2.75 14.41
C VAL A 130 -9.76 -3.62 14.53
N VAL A 131 -9.04 -3.55 15.66
CA VAL A 131 -7.90 -4.47 15.92
C VAL A 131 -8.35 -5.92 15.88
N ALA A 132 -9.40 -6.28 16.61
CA ALA A 132 -9.91 -7.65 16.64
C ALA A 132 -10.34 -8.14 15.24
N ALA A 133 -10.97 -7.27 14.44
CA ALA A 133 -11.33 -7.58 13.06
C ALA A 133 -10.08 -7.79 12.18
N CYS A 134 -9.07 -6.92 12.28
CA CYS A 134 -7.82 -7.05 11.56
C CYS A 134 -7.04 -8.32 11.97
N GLU A 135 -6.99 -8.66 13.26
CA GLU A 135 -6.38 -9.90 13.75
C GLU A 135 -7.08 -11.13 13.17
N LYS A 136 -8.42 -11.13 13.20
CA LYS A 136 -9.21 -12.21 12.63
C LYS A 136 -8.91 -12.39 11.13
N LEU A 137 -8.99 -11.32 10.35
CA LEU A 137 -8.68 -11.35 8.90
C LEU A 137 -7.23 -11.77 8.63
N LEU A 138 -6.29 -11.32 9.46
CA LEU A 138 -4.89 -11.74 9.34
C LEU A 138 -4.75 -13.25 9.52
N HIS A 139 -5.36 -13.82 10.55
CA HIS A 139 -5.20 -15.23 10.91
C HIS A 139 -6.03 -16.19 10.06
N GLU A 140 -7.28 -15.82 9.75
CA GLU A 140 -8.23 -16.68 9.05
C GLU A 140 -8.11 -16.57 7.53
N ASP A 141 -7.78 -15.39 6.99
CA ASP A 141 -7.77 -15.15 5.54
C ASP A 141 -6.36 -14.90 4.99
N TYR A 142 -5.63 -13.91 5.52
CA TYR A 142 -4.38 -13.46 4.91
C TYR A 142 -3.22 -14.45 5.09
N LYS A 143 -2.97 -14.90 6.33
CA LYS A 143 -1.86 -15.80 6.66
C LYS A 143 -1.93 -17.13 5.89
N PRO A 144 -3.08 -17.82 5.77
CA PRO A 144 -3.17 -19.04 4.97
C PRO A 144 -2.85 -18.82 3.48
N VAL A 145 -3.24 -17.66 2.92
CA VAL A 145 -2.95 -17.31 1.52
C VAL A 145 -1.46 -17.01 1.32
N VAL A 146 -0.80 -16.36 2.29
CA VAL A 146 0.65 -16.12 2.24
C VAL A 146 1.43 -17.43 2.37
N GLU A 147 1.04 -18.32 3.30
CA GLU A 147 1.70 -19.61 3.49
C GLU A 147 1.64 -20.50 2.24
N LYS A 148 0.54 -20.42 1.50
CA LYS A 148 0.30 -21.21 0.27
C LYS A 148 0.24 -20.33 -0.96
N ALA A 149 1.06 -19.28 -1.00
CA ALA A 149 1.04 -18.30 -2.08
C ALA A 149 1.28 -18.97 -3.44
N ASP A 150 0.41 -18.68 -4.40
CA ASP A 150 0.54 -19.20 -5.75
C ASP A 150 1.65 -18.47 -6.54
N ARG A 151 2.11 -19.11 -7.62
CA ARG A 151 3.21 -18.58 -8.44
C ARG A 151 2.90 -17.22 -9.07
N VAL A 152 1.64 -16.95 -9.41
CA VAL A 152 1.23 -15.68 -10.04
C VAL A 152 1.29 -14.56 -9.01
N SER A 153 0.77 -14.78 -7.81
CA SER A 153 0.83 -13.82 -6.71
C SER A 153 2.27 -13.51 -6.29
N VAL A 154 3.12 -14.53 -6.15
CA VAL A 154 4.55 -14.35 -5.85
C VAL A 154 5.27 -13.58 -6.96
N ALA A 155 5.03 -13.94 -8.24
CA ALA A 155 5.63 -13.24 -9.37
C ALA A 155 5.17 -11.76 -9.44
N MET A 156 3.91 -11.48 -9.14
CA MET A 156 3.39 -10.11 -9.07
C MET A 156 4.09 -9.32 -7.96
N ALA A 157 4.11 -9.85 -6.74
CA ALA A 157 4.75 -9.20 -5.59
C ALA A 157 6.24 -8.92 -5.85
N LYS A 158 6.97 -9.90 -6.42
CA LYS A 158 8.36 -9.74 -6.83
C LYS A 158 8.53 -8.64 -7.88
N ASN A 159 7.77 -8.68 -8.97
CA ASN A 159 7.91 -7.71 -10.07
C ASN A 159 7.58 -6.28 -9.62
N VAL A 160 6.62 -6.12 -8.70
CA VAL A 160 6.29 -4.82 -8.10
C VAL A 160 7.41 -4.35 -7.19
N THR A 161 7.97 -5.23 -6.37
CA THR A 161 9.10 -4.91 -5.49
C THR A 161 10.30 -4.45 -6.31
N GLU A 162 10.65 -5.18 -7.36
CA GLU A 162 11.74 -4.81 -8.27
C GLU A 162 11.49 -3.52 -9.06
N ALA A 163 10.23 -3.19 -9.35
CA ALA A 163 9.89 -1.91 -9.95
C ALA A 163 10.09 -0.77 -8.93
N MET A 164 9.57 -0.95 -7.71
CA MET A 164 9.68 0.04 -6.62
C MET A 164 11.12 0.18 -6.09
N SER A 165 11.98 -0.82 -6.27
CA SER A 165 13.39 -0.74 -5.89
C SER A 165 14.17 0.28 -6.72
N MET A 166 13.63 0.73 -7.86
CA MET A 166 14.17 1.88 -8.62
C MET A 166 14.04 3.20 -7.85
N VAL A 167 13.11 3.29 -6.89
CA VAL A 167 12.88 4.45 -6.03
C VAL A 167 13.51 4.22 -4.65
N GLU A 168 13.37 3.02 -4.09
CA GLU A 168 13.97 2.61 -2.81
C GLU A 168 14.87 1.38 -3.00
N PRO A 169 16.17 1.56 -3.31
CA PRO A 169 17.08 0.46 -3.60
C PRO A 169 17.26 -0.54 -2.46
N SER A 170 16.92 -0.17 -1.23
CA SER A 170 16.94 -1.10 -0.09
C SER A 170 15.81 -2.14 -0.13
N ASN A 171 14.77 -1.94 -0.94
CA ASN A 171 13.66 -2.89 -1.09
C ASN A 171 13.98 -3.97 -2.13
N THR A 172 14.94 -4.85 -1.85
CA THR A 172 15.12 -6.07 -2.66
C THR A 172 13.96 -7.03 -2.41
N TRP A 173 13.67 -7.91 -3.37
CA TRP A 173 12.60 -8.91 -3.20
C TRP A 173 12.82 -9.82 -1.98
N PRO A 174 14.00 -10.45 -1.78
CA PRO A 174 14.21 -11.30 -0.61
C PRO A 174 14.13 -10.52 0.72
N ALA A 175 14.62 -9.29 0.76
CA ALA A 175 14.53 -8.44 1.95
C ALA A 175 13.06 -8.11 2.30
N LEU A 176 12.29 -7.64 1.32
CA LEU A 176 10.89 -7.27 1.54
C LEU A 176 10.01 -8.50 1.82
N ALA A 177 10.25 -9.62 1.13
CA ALA A 177 9.58 -10.88 1.42
C ALA A 177 9.85 -11.31 2.87
N THR A 178 11.12 -11.32 3.31
CA THR A 178 11.47 -11.65 4.69
C THR A 178 10.72 -10.77 5.70
N TYR A 179 10.64 -9.47 5.43
CA TYR A 179 9.88 -8.53 6.26
C TYR A 179 8.39 -8.85 6.33
N ILE A 180 7.74 -9.11 5.19
CA ILE A 180 6.31 -9.44 5.13
C ILE A 180 6.03 -10.76 5.86
N TYR A 181 6.88 -11.78 5.67
CA TYR A 181 6.75 -13.08 6.33
C TYR A 181 6.94 -12.96 7.86
N GLU A 182 7.84 -12.10 8.33
CA GLU A 182 7.97 -11.77 9.75
C GLU A 182 6.68 -11.15 10.31
N LEU A 183 6.07 -10.17 9.61
CA LEU A 183 4.83 -9.52 10.05
C LEU A 183 3.69 -10.53 10.25
N VAL A 184 3.58 -11.54 9.38
CA VAL A 184 2.52 -12.56 9.49
C VAL A 184 2.92 -13.78 10.36
N GLY A 185 4.15 -13.78 10.88
CA GLY A 185 4.69 -14.87 11.70
C GLY A 185 4.81 -16.19 10.93
N LEU A 186 5.41 -16.14 9.74
CA LEU A 186 5.71 -17.30 8.89
C LEU A 186 7.21 -17.33 8.54
N PRO A 187 7.80 -18.52 8.30
CA PRO A 187 9.14 -18.62 7.76
C PRO A 187 9.15 -18.14 6.29
N CYS A 188 10.12 -17.30 5.92
CA CYS A 188 10.26 -16.84 4.54
C CYS A 188 10.79 -17.97 3.64
N PRO A 189 10.10 -18.34 2.56
CA PRO A 189 10.54 -19.40 1.63
C PRO A 189 11.52 -18.91 0.56
N VAL A 190 11.88 -17.62 0.59
CA VAL A 190 12.78 -17.01 -0.41
C VAL A 190 14.22 -17.11 0.09
N ASP A 191 15.12 -17.59 -0.76
CA ASP A 191 16.56 -17.60 -0.45
C ASP A 191 17.07 -16.17 -0.26
N VAL A 192 17.75 -15.93 0.87
CA VAL A 192 18.22 -14.60 1.27
C VAL A 192 19.74 -14.53 1.18
N GLY A 193 20.25 -13.67 0.29
CA GLY A 193 21.68 -13.43 0.16
C GLY A 193 22.24 -12.51 1.26
N ILE A 194 23.56 -12.30 1.24
CA ILE A 194 24.23 -11.41 2.21
C ILE A 194 23.72 -9.97 2.07
N ILE A 195 23.61 -9.46 0.84
CA ILE A 195 23.11 -8.10 0.57
C ILE A 195 21.65 -7.97 1.02
N ASP A 196 20.82 -8.97 0.74
CA ASP A 196 19.41 -8.96 1.13
C ASP A 196 19.25 -8.96 2.66
N ASN A 197 20.10 -9.70 3.38
CA ASN A 197 20.11 -9.67 4.85
C ASN A 197 20.51 -8.31 5.41
N ILE A 198 21.42 -7.60 4.74
CA ILE A 198 21.79 -6.22 5.10
C ILE A 198 20.60 -5.29 4.86
N CYS A 199 19.97 -5.33 3.68
CA CYS A 199 18.77 -4.56 3.34
C CYS A 199 17.62 -4.82 4.34
N TYR A 200 17.28 -6.10 4.50
CA TYR A 200 16.83 -6.78 5.71
C TYR A 200 16.88 -5.95 7.00
N SER A 201 18.05 -6.09 7.60
CA SER A 201 18.41 -5.57 8.91
C SER A 201 18.31 -4.06 8.97
N LEU A 202 18.63 -3.35 7.87
CA LEU A 202 18.52 -1.89 7.81
C LEU A 202 17.07 -1.44 7.87
N ILE A 203 16.16 -2.06 7.10
CA ILE A 203 14.72 -1.74 7.14
C ILE A 203 14.18 -2.01 8.54
N HIS A 204 14.44 -3.20 9.08
CA HIS A 204 13.99 -3.59 10.42
C HIS A 204 14.50 -2.65 11.50
N PHE A 205 15.79 -2.36 11.48
CA PHE A 205 16.41 -1.46 12.47
C PHE A 205 15.87 -0.04 12.36
N MET A 206 15.69 0.47 11.13
CA MET A 206 15.12 1.79 10.87
C MET A 206 13.71 1.90 11.43
N MET A 207 12.83 0.96 11.07
CA MET A 207 11.43 0.95 11.49
C MET A 207 11.31 0.76 12.99
N THR A 208 12.02 -0.21 13.58
CA THR A 208 11.88 -0.57 14.99
C THR A 208 12.53 0.43 15.95
N TYR A 209 13.68 1.02 15.57
CA TYR A 209 14.50 1.77 16.54
C TYR A 209 14.75 3.23 16.18
N LEU A 210 14.88 3.57 14.89
CA LEU A 210 15.31 4.92 14.48
C LEU A 210 14.14 5.88 14.26
N ILE A 211 13.05 5.43 13.64
CA ILE A 211 11.91 6.31 13.29
C ILE A 211 11.20 6.87 14.53
N LYS A 212 11.39 6.28 15.72
CA LYS A 212 10.87 6.84 16.98
C LYS A 212 11.41 8.25 17.27
N PHE A 213 12.59 8.61 16.76
CA PHE A 213 13.18 9.92 16.93
C PHE A 213 12.59 10.91 15.92
N GLY A 214 11.99 11.99 16.41
CA GLY A 214 11.30 12.97 15.56
C GLY A 214 12.17 13.57 14.45
N SER A 215 13.44 13.87 14.73
CA SER A 215 14.40 14.37 13.74
C SER A 215 14.68 13.36 12.63
N VAL A 216 14.88 12.09 12.98
CA VAL A 216 15.07 11.00 12.01
C VAL A 216 13.82 10.86 11.15
N ARG A 217 12.64 10.81 11.76
CA ARG A 217 11.36 10.69 11.05
C ARG A 217 11.16 11.83 10.06
N VAL A 218 11.44 13.08 10.44
CA VAL A 218 11.34 14.24 9.53
C VAL A 218 12.32 14.11 8.36
N SER A 219 13.57 13.72 8.63
CA SER A 219 14.59 13.53 7.58
C SER A 219 14.22 12.40 6.62
N VAL A 220 13.81 11.25 7.13
CA VAL A 220 13.35 10.10 6.33
C VAL A 220 12.15 10.51 5.49
N ASN A 221 11.15 11.18 6.07
CA ASN A 221 9.97 11.64 5.33
C ASN A 221 10.34 12.59 4.19
N LYS A 222 11.27 13.53 4.41
CA LYS A 222 11.77 14.44 3.36
C LYS A 222 12.46 13.67 2.25
N LEU A 223 13.32 12.72 2.60
CA LEU A 223 14.04 11.89 1.63
C LEU A 223 13.08 11.01 0.81
N THR A 224 12.12 10.34 1.47
CA THR A 224 11.11 9.51 0.80
C THR A 224 10.29 10.34 -0.18
N ARG A 225 9.81 11.52 0.23
CA ARG A 225 9.08 12.43 -0.67
C ARG A 225 9.91 12.86 -1.87
N TRP A 226 11.19 13.18 -1.64
CA TRP A 226 12.09 13.54 -2.74
C TRP A 226 12.29 12.37 -3.72
N LYS A 227 12.49 11.14 -3.22
CA LYS A 227 12.62 9.93 -4.03
C LYS A 227 11.36 9.66 -4.86
N LEU A 228 10.18 9.75 -4.24
CA LEU A 228 8.89 9.57 -4.92
C LEU A 228 8.70 10.60 -6.04
N ASN A 229 8.88 11.89 -5.73
CA ASN A 229 8.80 12.96 -6.71
C ASN A 229 9.81 12.76 -7.85
N ALA A 230 11.02 12.28 -7.54
CA ALA A 230 12.03 11.98 -8.54
C ALA A 230 11.65 10.81 -9.47
N GLY A 231 11.02 9.77 -8.90
CA GLY A 231 10.53 8.62 -9.65
C GLY A 231 9.33 8.94 -10.55
N GLU A 232 8.52 9.94 -10.18
CA GLU A 232 7.37 10.38 -11.00
C GLU A 232 7.77 11.24 -12.20
N ARG A 233 8.88 12.01 -12.12
CA ARG A 233 9.30 12.95 -13.17
C ARG A 233 9.30 12.38 -14.60
N PRO A 234 9.81 11.15 -14.87
CA PRO A 234 9.82 10.58 -16.21
C PRO A 234 8.44 10.28 -16.80
N PHE A 235 7.40 10.26 -15.96
CA PHE A 235 6.04 9.90 -16.33
C PHE A 235 5.05 11.07 -16.27
N LEU A 236 5.48 12.23 -15.73
CA LEU A 236 4.71 13.46 -15.85
C LEU A 236 4.62 13.80 -17.34
N PRO A 237 3.42 13.84 -17.93
CA PRO A 237 3.32 14.32 -19.29
C PRO A 237 3.69 15.82 -19.28
N PHE A 238 4.37 16.29 -20.32
CA PHE A 238 4.69 17.72 -20.55
C PHE A 238 3.44 18.64 -20.53
N THR A 239 2.22 18.10 -20.36
CA THR A 239 0.93 18.78 -20.34
C THR A 239 0.43 19.23 -18.96
N LEU A 240 1.15 19.00 -17.86
CA LEU A 240 0.72 19.54 -16.55
C LEU A 240 0.98 21.06 -16.36
N TYR A 241 1.51 21.75 -17.37
CA TYR A 241 1.55 23.22 -17.40
C TYR A 241 0.21 23.87 -17.83
N PHE A 242 -0.80 23.11 -18.25
CA PHE A 242 -2.07 23.66 -18.78
C PHE A 242 -3.32 23.39 -17.92
N CYS A 243 -3.16 23.08 -16.63
CA CYS A 243 -4.30 23.04 -15.69
C CYS A 243 -4.34 24.22 -14.70
N TYR A 244 -3.64 25.31 -15.01
CA TYR A 244 -3.72 26.60 -14.29
C TYR A 244 -3.99 27.77 -15.26
N LEU A 245 -5.03 27.62 -16.08
CA LEU A 245 -5.79 28.73 -16.66
C LEU A 245 -7.28 28.43 -16.48
#